data_AF-Q38E25-F1
#
_entry.id   AF-Q38E25-F1
#
_cell.length_a   1.000
_cell.length_b   1.000
_cell.length_c   1.000
_cell.angle_alpha   90.00
_cell.angle_beta   90.00
_cell.angle_gamma   90.00
#
_symmetry.space_group_name_H-M   'P 1'
#
loop_
_entity.id
_entity.type
_entity.pdbx_description
1 polymer ?
#
loop_
_entity_poly.entity_id
_entity_poly.type
_entity_poly.pdbx_seq_one_letter_code
_entity_poly.pdbx_strand_id
1 'polypeptide(L)'
;MAEPVLAGRAALTLASLYLLLKIVSAKECEWAQRLREYEVEVFSRTNPSGSESEVQSGCISWKTGYWTYEVCPGRWIRQFHKDGNVIVDENFLGVQHRWHLADEIGSKRLRYRDGIHTIPERLNASGAPINNTEATYTCSKDVSVSNVQVDVLYSHGTMCGRGYRRSSQLHLVCNEDVKKADVKLKELELCKYDITVVASTVCDAIYGRSRAYRELSDADMIFAL
;
A
#
# COMPACT_ATOMS: atom_id res chain seq x y z
N MET A 1 -59.97 -17.63 13.46
CA MET A 1 -58.71 -17.29 14.16
C MET A 1 -57.75 -16.77 13.11
N ALA A 2 -57.46 -15.47 13.13
CA ALA A 2 -56.81 -14.74 12.04
C ALA A 2 -55.27 -14.73 12.16
N GLU A 3 -54.64 -15.16 11.06
CA GLU A 3 -53.32 -14.85 10.49
C GLU A 3 -52.11 -14.47 11.38
N PRO A 4 -51.06 -15.31 11.37
CA PRO A 4 -49.67 -14.92 11.57
C PRO A 4 -48.90 -14.97 10.24
N VAL A 5 -49.32 -14.22 9.20
CA VAL A 5 -48.67 -14.30 7.87
C VAL A 5 -47.73 -13.11 7.60
N LEU A 6 -47.92 -11.98 8.27
CA LEU A 6 -47.18 -10.74 7.95
C LEU A 6 -45.73 -10.72 8.47
N ALA A 7 -45.45 -11.38 9.61
CA ALA A 7 -44.10 -11.40 10.21
C ALA A 7 -43.08 -12.21 9.39
N GLY A 8 -43.54 -13.27 8.69
CA GLY A 8 -42.66 -14.13 7.89
C GLY A 8 -42.08 -13.43 6.66
N ARG A 9 -42.86 -12.57 6.00
CA ARG A 9 -42.41 -11.83 4.80
C ARG A 9 -41.34 -10.80 5.12
N ALA A 10 -41.49 -10.05 6.22
CA ALA A 10 -40.50 -9.07 6.66
C ALA A 10 -39.16 -9.73 7.04
N ALA A 11 -39.22 -10.88 7.75
CA ALA A 11 -38.02 -11.65 8.09
C ALA A 11 -37.30 -12.19 6.85
N LEU A 12 -38.04 -12.70 5.85
CA LEU A 12 -37.47 -13.17 4.58
C LEU A 12 -36.82 -12.04 3.77
N THR A 13 -37.42 -10.84 3.73
CA THR A 13 -36.83 -9.68 3.06
C THR A 13 -35.60 -9.14 3.77
N LEU A 14 -35.58 -9.17 5.11
CA LEU A 14 -34.41 -8.75 5.89
C LEU A 14 -33.26 -9.76 5.73
N ALA A 15 -33.56 -11.06 5.75
CA ALA A 15 -32.58 -12.11 5.53
C ALA A 15 -31.99 -12.08 4.11
N SER A 16 -32.81 -11.83 3.08
CA SER A 16 -32.31 -11.71 1.71
C SER A 16 -31.46 -10.46 1.50
N LEU A 17 -31.87 -9.30 2.06
CA LEU A 17 -31.08 -8.07 2.00
C LEU A 17 -29.75 -8.24 2.74
N TYR A 18 -29.77 -8.89 3.92
CA TYR A 18 -28.56 -9.19 4.68
C TYR A 18 -27.62 -10.16 3.95
N LEU A 19 -28.17 -11.19 3.29
CA LEU A 19 -27.39 -12.11 2.47
C LEU A 19 -26.77 -11.39 1.26
N LEU A 20 -27.52 -10.52 0.59
CA LEU A 20 -27.02 -9.70 -0.53
C LEU A 20 -25.90 -8.75 -0.08
N LEU A 21 -26.08 -8.06 1.05
CA LEU A 21 -25.05 -7.21 1.65
C LEU A 21 -23.77 -7.99 1.96
N LYS A 22 -23.89 -9.21 2.51
CA LYS A 22 -22.74 -10.10 2.77
C LYS A 22 -22.04 -10.57 1.49
N ILE A 23 -22.79 -10.86 0.44
CA ILE A 23 -22.23 -11.27 -0.85
C ILE A 23 -21.46 -10.11 -1.49
N VAL A 24 -22.00 -8.89 -1.43
CA VAL A 24 -21.34 -7.68 -1.93
C VAL A 24 -20.05 -7.42 -1.16
N SER A 25 -20.07 -7.47 0.18
CA SER A 25 -18.86 -7.27 0.99
C SER A 25 -17.80 -8.36 0.76
N ALA A 26 -18.20 -9.61 0.46
CA ALA A 26 -17.28 -10.70 0.17
C ALA A 26 -16.52 -10.47 -1.16
N LYS A 27 -17.19 -9.94 -2.18
CA LYS A 27 -16.57 -9.60 -3.47
C LYS A 27 -15.69 -8.36 -3.40
N GLU A 28 -16.03 -7.40 -2.54
CA GLU A 28 -15.23 -6.19 -2.32
C GLU A 28 -13.91 -6.50 -1.64
N CYS A 29 -13.91 -7.40 -0.64
CA CYS A 29 -12.68 -7.87 -0.01
C CYS A 29 -11.84 -8.78 -0.91
N GLU A 30 -12.44 -9.43 -1.92
CA GLU A 30 -11.70 -10.23 -2.94
C GLU A 30 -10.66 -9.37 -3.67
N TRP A 31 -10.96 -8.09 -3.92
CA TRP A 31 -10.02 -7.16 -4.55
C TRP A 31 -8.87 -6.76 -3.64
N ALA A 32 -9.15 -6.52 -2.36
CA ALA A 32 -8.11 -6.25 -1.38
C ALA A 32 -7.20 -7.47 -1.17
N GLN A 33 -7.76 -8.68 -1.14
CA GLN A 33 -7.03 -9.94 -1.08
C GLN A 33 -6.13 -10.14 -2.31
N ARG A 34 -6.66 -9.93 -3.52
CA ARG A 34 -5.84 -9.98 -4.73
C ARG A 34 -4.75 -8.92 -4.71
N LEU A 35 -5.08 -7.67 -4.41
CA LEU A 35 -4.05 -6.64 -4.37
C LEU A 35 -2.93 -7.02 -3.39
N ARG A 36 -3.27 -7.63 -2.26
CA ARG A 36 -2.30 -8.13 -1.28
C ARG A 36 -1.34 -9.16 -1.89
N GLU A 37 -1.85 -10.19 -2.56
CA GLU A 37 -1.04 -11.24 -3.21
C GLU A 37 -0.08 -10.68 -4.28
N TYR A 38 -0.50 -9.60 -4.94
CA TYR A 38 0.21 -9.01 -6.07
C TYR A 38 0.86 -7.66 -5.75
N GLU A 39 0.85 -7.22 -4.50
CA GLU A 39 1.19 -5.83 -4.15
C GLU A 39 2.62 -5.50 -4.57
N VAL A 40 3.56 -6.41 -4.27
CA VAL A 40 4.98 -6.25 -4.61
C VAL A 40 5.27 -6.14 -6.11
N GLU A 41 4.31 -6.54 -6.96
CA GLU A 41 4.38 -6.52 -8.41
C GLU A 41 3.72 -5.28 -9.05
N VAL A 42 3.03 -4.44 -8.27
CA VAL A 42 2.28 -3.28 -8.80
C VAL A 42 3.14 -2.36 -9.68
N PHE A 43 4.45 -2.25 -9.41
CA PHE A 43 5.39 -1.48 -10.24
C PHE A 43 6.58 -2.28 -10.76
N SER A 44 6.52 -3.61 -10.77
CA SER A 44 7.64 -4.43 -11.24
C SER A 44 7.89 -4.29 -12.75
N ARG A 45 6.82 -4.03 -13.52
CA ARG A 45 6.85 -3.94 -15.00
C ARG A 45 6.90 -2.52 -15.55
N THR A 46 6.94 -1.47 -14.72
CA THR A 46 6.97 -0.10 -15.23
C THR A 46 8.32 0.17 -15.88
N ASN A 47 8.33 0.24 -17.22
CA ASN A 47 9.52 0.58 -17.98
C ASN A 47 9.99 2.01 -17.63
N PRO A 48 11.30 2.25 -17.52
CA PRO A 48 11.86 3.56 -17.26
C PRO A 48 11.56 4.49 -18.45
N SER A 49 10.48 5.26 -18.33
CA SER A 49 10.13 6.34 -19.26
C SER A 49 10.30 7.68 -18.55
N GLY A 50 11.52 8.21 -18.66
CA GLY A 50 11.91 9.49 -18.08
C GLY A 50 13.32 9.41 -17.51
N SER A 51 14.28 9.99 -18.23
CA SER A 51 15.63 10.24 -17.76
C SER A 51 15.58 11.11 -16.50
N GLU A 52 16.52 10.85 -15.57
CA GLU A 52 16.73 11.60 -14.30
C GLU A 52 15.96 11.13 -13.07
N SER A 53 16.14 9.85 -12.69
CA SER A 53 16.55 9.46 -11.33
C SER A 53 16.38 7.95 -11.18
N GLU A 54 17.46 7.19 -11.26
CA GLU A 54 17.65 5.85 -10.67
C GLU A 54 16.36 5.06 -10.35
N VAL A 55 15.49 4.83 -11.34
CA VAL A 55 14.15 4.28 -11.10
C VAL A 55 14.31 2.82 -10.72
N GLN A 56 14.00 2.52 -9.47
CA GLN A 56 14.05 1.18 -8.95
C GLN A 56 12.78 0.43 -9.38
N SER A 57 12.93 -0.64 -10.18
CA SER A 57 11.82 -1.52 -10.54
C SER A 57 11.08 -1.94 -9.27
N GLY A 58 9.74 -1.93 -9.29
CA GLY A 58 8.91 -2.23 -8.12
C GLY A 58 8.60 -1.04 -7.22
N CYS A 59 9.12 0.15 -7.51
CA CYS A 59 8.85 1.37 -6.75
C CYS A 59 8.51 2.54 -7.68
N ILE A 60 7.78 3.52 -7.14
CA ILE A 60 7.61 4.84 -7.75
C ILE A 60 8.28 5.90 -6.88
N SER A 61 8.90 6.88 -7.53
CA SER A 61 9.56 7.98 -6.83
C SER A 61 9.27 9.31 -7.50
N TRP A 62 9.13 10.36 -6.69
CA TRP A 62 8.93 11.72 -7.19
C TRP A 62 9.55 12.73 -6.23
N LYS A 63 10.01 13.86 -6.77
CA LYS A 63 10.62 14.95 -6.00
C LYS A 63 9.61 16.06 -5.76
N THR A 64 9.52 16.55 -4.53
CA THR A 64 8.78 17.77 -4.20
C THR A 64 9.52 18.58 -3.14
N GLY A 65 9.93 19.79 -3.51
CA GLY A 65 10.78 20.64 -2.68
C GLY A 65 12.12 19.96 -2.33
N TYR A 66 12.42 19.91 -1.03
CA TYR A 66 13.65 19.30 -0.49
C TYR A 66 13.64 17.77 -0.56
N TRP A 67 12.46 17.15 -0.49
CA TRP A 67 12.32 15.70 -0.34
C TRP A 67 12.09 15.00 -1.68
N THR A 68 12.66 13.81 -1.82
CA THR A 68 12.21 12.77 -2.75
C THR A 68 11.40 11.77 -1.96
N TYR A 69 10.19 11.48 -2.43
CA TYR A 69 9.32 10.45 -1.87
C TYR A 69 9.41 9.20 -2.71
N GLU A 70 9.24 8.05 -2.07
CA GLU A 70 9.26 6.74 -2.70
C GLU A 70 8.20 5.84 -2.07
N VAL A 71 7.39 5.23 -2.93
CA VAL A 71 6.42 4.20 -2.56
C VAL A 71 6.86 2.91 -3.23
N CYS A 72 7.17 1.90 -2.43
CA CYS A 72 7.46 0.54 -2.86
C CYS A 72 6.36 -0.36 -2.29
N PRO A 73 5.30 -0.65 -3.07
CA PRO A 73 4.17 -1.44 -2.58
C PRO A 73 4.61 -2.82 -2.05
N GLY A 74 3.95 -3.29 -1.00
CA GLY A 74 4.30 -4.47 -0.21
C GLY A 74 5.56 -4.33 0.66
N ARG A 75 6.21 -3.16 0.67
CA ARG A 75 7.53 -2.97 1.31
C ARG A 75 7.59 -1.77 2.24
N TRP A 76 7.73 -0.57 1.69
CA TRP A 76 7.90 0.65 2.47
C TRP A 76 7.42 1.87 1.72
N ILE A 77 7.19 2.92 2.51
CA ILE A 77 7.05 4.29 2.03
C ILE A 77 8.12 5.11 2.74
N ARG A 78 8.89 5.89 2.00
CA ARG A 78 9.95 6.72 2.57
C ARG A 78 10.04 8.07 1.91
N GLN A 79 10.67 9.00 2.61
CA GLN A 79 11.17 10.26 2.06
C GLN A 79 12.68 10.34 2.32
N PHE A 80 13.43 10.90 1.38
CA PHE A 80 14.86 11.10 1.52
C PHE A 80 15.34 12.32 0.74
N HIS A 81 16.46 12.90 1.16
CA HIS A 81 17.16 13.94 0.42
C HIS A 81 18.51 13.41 -0.06
N LYS A 82 18.88 13.72 -1.31
CA LYS A 82 20.17 13.36 -1.90
C LYS A 82 20.99 14.61 -2.20
N ASP A 83 22.27 14.57 -1.84
CA ASP A 83 23.30 15.46 -2.36
C ASP A 83 24.13 14.66 -3.39
N GLY A 84 23.93 14.95 -4.67
CA GLY A 84 24.37 14.09 -5.76
C GLY A 84 23.78 12.68 -5.65
N ASN A 85 24.67 11.68 -5.49
CA ASN A 85 24.28 10.27 -5.33
C ASN A 85 24.29 9.81 -3.86
N VAL A 86 24.46 10.73 -2.90
CA VAL A 86 24.55 10.42 -1.47
C VAL A 86 23.22 10.77 -0.81
N ILE A 87 22.57 9.80 -0.16
CA ILE A 87 21.42 10.07 0.71
C ILE A 87 21.93 10.70 2.00
N VAL A 88 21.49 11.92 2.27
CA VAL A 88 21.96 12.74 3.40
C VAL A 88 20.93 12.89 4.52
N ASP A 89 19.66 12.63 4.22
CA ASP A 89 18.55 12.58 5.16
C ASP A 89 17.52 11.56 4.67
N GLU A 90 16.91 10.80 5.57
CA GLU A 90 15.96 9.74 5.26
C GLU A 90 14.98 9.54 6.42
N ASN A 91 13.70 9.41 6.10
CA ASN A 91 12.66 9.02 7.04
C ASN A 91 11.73 8.00 6.38
N PHE A 92 11.51 6.87 7.04
CA PHE A 92 10.47 5.92 6.64
C PHE A 92 9.13 6.42 7.14
N LEU A 93 8.17 6.55 6.22
CA LEU A 93 6.81 7.01 6.47
C LEU A 93 5.86 5.85 6.78
N GLY A 94 6.37 4.63 6.70
CA GLY A 94 5.71 3.41 7.11
C GLY A 94 6.34 2.21 6.41
N VAL A 95 6.15 1.03 7.00
CA VAL A 95 6.69 -0.24 6.50
C VAL A 95 5.61 -1.29 6.48
N GLN A 96 5.81 -2.25 5.60
CA GLN A 96 5.03 -3.47 5.50
C GLN A 96 5.88 -4.68 5.90
N HIS A 97 5.41 -5.88 5.54
CA HIS A 97 5.96 -7.15 5.98
C HIS A 97 7.47 -7.28 5.73
N ARG A 98 8.20 -7.65 6.78
CA ARG A 98 9.65 -7.87 6.79
C ARG A 98 10.19 -8.75 5.66
N TRP A 99 9.41 -9.74 5.22
CA TRP A 99 9.85 -10.72 4.22
C TRP A 99 10.14 -10.11 2.85
N HIS A 100 9.51 -8.98 2.53
CA HIS A 100 9.76 -8.24 1.28
C HIS A 100 10.82 -7.15 1.44
N LEU A 101 11.23 -6.83 2.67
CA LEU A 101 12.24 -5.79 2.89
C LEU A 101 13.63 -6.24 2.44
N ALA A 102 13.94 -7.54 2.49
CA ALA A 102 15.24 -8.10 2.15
C ALA A 102 15.28 -8.79 0.77
N ASP A 103 14.37 -8.42 -0.13
CA ASP A 103 14.39 -8.91 -1.51
C ASP A 103 15.45 -8.18 -2.36
N GLU A 104 15.42 -8.39 -3.69
CA GLU A 104 16.36 -7.74 -4.61
C GLU A 104 16.30 -6.20 -4.57
N ILE A 105 15.12 -5.64 -4.29
CA ILE A 105 14.88 -4.21 -4.21
C ILE A 105 15.47 -3.68 -2.90
N GLY A 106 15.09 -4.26 -1.76
CA GLY A 106 15.57 -3.77 -0.47
C GLY A 106 17.03 -4.07 -0.17
N SER A 107 17.58 -5.12 -0.78
CA SER A 107 19.00 -5.48 -0.68
C SER A 107 19.92 -4.62 -1.56
N LYS A 108 19.36 -3.69 -2.35
CA LYS A 108 20.17 -2.75 -3.14
C LYS A 108 21.06 -1.91 -2.23
N ARG A 109 22.36 -1.87 -2.56
CA ARG A 109 23.36 -1.06 -1.86
C ARG A 109 23.26 0.41 -2.26
N LEU A 110 22.84 1.25 -1.33
CA LEU A 110 22.69 2.69 -1.52
C LEU A 110 23.78 3.45 -0.74
N ARG A 111 24.21 4.59 -1.27
CA ARG A 111 25.23 5.43 -0.64
C ARG A 111 24.55 6.44 0.28
N TYR A 112 24.93 6.42 1.55
CA TYR A 112 24.52 7.35 2.58
C TYR A 112 25.72 8.19 3.02
N ARG A 113 25.48 9.25 3.80
CA ARG A 113 26.54 10.10 4.36
C ARG A 113 27.54 9.32 5.22
N ASP A 114 27.09 8.27 5.90
CA ASP A 114 27.86 7.44 6.85
C ASP A 114 28.39 6.13 6.25
N GLY A 115 28.07 5.80 5.00
CA GLY A 115 28.55 4.57 4.39
C GLY A 115 27.65 4.03 3.29
N ILE A 116 27.85 2.76 2.94
CA ILE A 116 26.99 2.03 2.00
C ILE A 116 26.11 1.10 2.81
N HIS A 117 24.79 1.26 2.68
CA HIS A 117 23.80 0.50 3.43
C HIS A 117 22.67 0.00 2.53
N THR A 118 21.99 -1.05 2.98
CA THR A 118 20.72 -1.51 2.40
C THR A 118 19.53 -0.86 3.13
N ILE A 119 18.33 -0.94 2.55
CA ILE A 119 17.12 -0.41 3.19
C ILE A 119 16.82 -1.12 4.52
N PRO A 120 16.87 -2.47 4.62
CA PRO A 120 16.72 -3.17 5.90
C PRO A 120 17.70 -2.71 6.97
N GLU A 121 18.96 -2.46 6.60
CA GLU A 121 19.98 -1.98 7.54
C GLU A 121 19.62 -0.60 8.10
N ARG A 122 19.14 0.33 7.25
CA ARG A 122 18.69 1.67 7.68
C ARG A 122 17.44 1.61 8.54
N LEU A 123 16.47 0.79 8.15
CA LEU A 123 15.26 0.56 8.94
C LEU A 123 15.61 0.05 10.34
N ASN A 124 16.50 -0.96 10.43
CA ASN A 124 16.94 -1.52 11.70
C ASN A 124 17.69 -0.48 12.54
N ALA A 125 18.60 0.29 11.94
CA ALA A 125 19.34 1.36 12.61
C ALA A 125 18.42 2.50 13.11
N SER A 126 17.29 2.74 12.45
CA SER A 126 16.32 3.76 12.85
C SER A 126 15.44 3.36 14.05
N GLY A 127 15.52 2.10 14.48
CA GLY A 127 14.65 1.55 15.53
C GLY A 127 13.18 1.43 15.11
N ALA A 128 12.89 1.37 13.80
CA ALA A 128 11.56 1.03 13.29
C ALA A 128 11.27 -0.46 13.58
N PRO A 129 10.11 -0.81 14.18
CA PRO A 129 9.80 -2.20 14.49
C PRO A 129 9.42 -2.97 13.21
N ILE A 130 10.42 -3.55 12.56
CA ILE A 130 10.29 -4.32 11.30
C ILE A 130 9.47 -5.61 11.47
N ASN A 131 9.39 -6.13 12.70
CA ASN A 131 8.74 -7.41 12.97
C ASN A 131 7.21 -7.30 13.16
N ASN A 132 6.63 -6.11 13.12
CA ASN A 132 5.20 -5.97 13.29
C ASN A 132 4.44 -6.34 12.00
N THR A 133 3.45 -7.21 12.12
CA THR A 133 2.65 -7.75 11.00
C THR A 133 1.28 -7.08 10.87
N GLU A 134 1.00 -6.02 11.62
CA GLU A 134 -0.30 -5.31 11.69
C GLU A 134 -0.71 -4.53 10.42
N ALA A 135 -0.21 -4.90 9.24
CA ALA A 135 -0.64 -4.26 8.00
C ALA A 135 -2.14 -4.50 7.80
N THR A 136 -2.90 -3.40 7.81
CA THR A 136 -4.36 -3.42 7.70
C THR A 136 -4.77 -2.98 6.31
N TYR A 137 -5.67 -3.74 5.69
CA TYR A 137 -6.20 -3.52 4.36
C TYR A 137 -7.69 -3.21 4.48
N THR A 138 -8.14 -2.09 3.93
CA THR A 138 -9.57 -1.74 3.96
C THR A 138 -10.22 -2.14 2.65
N CYS A 139 -11.32 -2.89 2.75
CA CYS A 139 -12.12 -3.27 1.60
C CYS A 139 -12.86 -2.04 1.05
N SER A 140 -12.93 -1.91 -0.28
CA SER A 140 -13.62 -0.79 -0.92
C SER A 140 -15.12 -0.83 -0.59
N LYS A 141 -15.65 0.17 0.11
CA LYS A 141 -17.10 0.28 0.39
C LYS A 141 -17.92 0.82 -0.78
N ASP A 142 -17.30 1.61 -1.65
CA ASP A 142 -17.96 2.28 -2.76
C ASP A 142 -17.24 1.97 -4.07
N VAL A 143 -17.76 0.98 -4.79
CA VAL A 143 -17.30 0.62 -6.12
C VAL A 143 -17.97 1.54 -7.13
N SER A 144 -17.31 2.63 -7.52
CA SER A 144 -17.54 3.14 -8.87
C SER A 144 -16.95 2.10 -9.83
N VAL A 145 -17.77 1.54 -10.73
CA VAL A 145 -17.34 0.48 -11.67
C VAL A 145 -16.07 0.87 -12.46
N SER A 146 -15.78 2.17 -12.56
CA SER A 146 -14.61 2.72 -13.25
C SER A 146 -13.33 2.83 -12.40
N ASN A 147 -13.40 2.89 -11.06
CA ASN A 147 -12.21 3.06 -10.22
C ASN A 147 -12.35 2.26 -8.93
N VAL A 148 -11.66 1.12 -8.86
CA VAL A 148 -11.52 0.34 -7.64
C VAL A 148 -10.40 0.93 -6.80
N GLN A 149 -10.65 1.17 -5.52
CA GLN A 149 -9.65 1.63 -4.57
C GLN A 149 -9.42 0.58 -3.50
N VAL A 150 -8.17 0.34 -3.15
CA VAL A 150 -7.81 -0.44 -1.95
C VAL A 150 -6.88 0.40 -1.11
N ASP A 151 -7.21 0.45 0.17
CA ASP A 151 -6.54 1.26 1.15
C ASP A 151 -5.64 0.38 2.01
N VAL A 152 -4.37 0.76 2.15
CA VAL A 152 -3.35 -0.02 2.84
C VAL A 152 -2.65 0.87 3.87
N LEU A 153 -2.68 0.45 5.13
CA LEU A 153 -1.97 1.15 6.20
C LEU A 153 -0.50 0.72 6.25
N TYR A 154 0.40 1.67 6.02
CA TYR A 154 1.83 1.54 6.26
C TYR A 154 2.15 2.19 7.60
N SER A 155 2.26 1.38 8.65
CA SER A 155 2.54 1.85 10.01
C SER A 155 4.03 1.76 10.35
N HIS A 156 4.39 2.12 11.59
CA HIS A 156 5.72 1.88 12.15
C HIS A 156 6.91 2.49 11.42
N GLY A 157 6.73 3.66 10.83
CA GLY A 157 7.82 4.45 10.31
C GLY A 157 8.79 4.91 11.40
N THR A 158 9.76 5.69 10.93
CA THR A 158 10.73 6.40 11.78
C THR A 158 10.04 7.31 12.79
N MET A 159 10.70 7.54 13.93
CA MET A 159 10.19 8.44 14.96
C MET A 159 10.18 9.90 14.47
N CYS A 160 9.20 10.65 14.96
CA CYS A 160 9.08 12.06 14.70
C CYS A 160 8.56 12.81 15.94
N GLY A 161 9.28 13.86 16.33
CA GLY A 161 8.91 14.65 17.51
C GLY A 161 8.74 13.82 18.79
N ARG A 162 7.81 14.25 19.66
CA ARG A 162 7.57 13.75 21.03
C ARG A 162 6.97 12.34 21.09
N GLY A 163 7.65 11.34 20.53
CA GLY A 163 7.29 9.91 20.66
C GLY A 163 6.36 9.37 19.59
N TYR A 164 5.94 10.19 18.61
CA TYR A 164 5.15 9.71 17.49
C TYR A 164 6.03 8.94 16.49
N ARG A 165 5.41 8.02 15.76
CA ARG A 165 6.01 7.35 14.60
C ARG A 165 5.27 7.74 13.36
N ARG A 166 6.01 7.89 12.27
CA ARG A 166 5.41 8.16 10.96
C ARG A 166 4.54 6.97 10.51
N SER A 167 3.44 7.29 9.85
CA SER A 167 2.53 6.33 9.25
C SER A 167 1.91 6.92 7.99
N SER A 168 1.58 6.06 7.04
CA SER A 168 0.98 6.46 5.77
C SER A 168 -0.26 5.64 5.49
N GLN A 169 -1.36 6.30 5.13
CA GLN A 169 -2.49 5.68 4.46
C GLN A 169 -2.21 5.71 2.96
N LEU A 170 -2.05 4.54 2.35
CA LEU A 170 -1.83 4.41 0.91
C LEU A 170 -3.13 4.01 0.23
N HIS A 171 -3.62 4.83 -0.69
CA HIS A 171 -4.79 4.57 -1.53
C HIS A 171 -4.30 4.10 -2.91
N LEU A 172 -4.42 2.81 -3.19
CA LEU A 172 -4.09 2.23 -4.50
C LEU A 172 -5.36 2.21 -5.34
N VAL A 173 -5.39 3.04 -6.38
CA VAL A 173 -6.57 3.24 -7.23
C VAL A 173 -6.30 2.67 -8.62
N CYS A 174 -7.08 1.66 -8.99
CA CYS A 174 -7.09 1.15 -10.36
C CYS A 174 -7.74 2.17 -11.29
N ASN A 175 -7.00 2.55 -12.33
CA ASN A 175 -7.54 3.25 -13.49
C ASN A 175 -6.80 2.81 -14.76
N GLU A 176 -7.53 2.19 -15.69
CA GLU A 176 -6.97 1.63 -16.92
C GLU A 176 -6.35 2.69 -17.86
N ASP A 177 -6.80 3.94 -17.77
CA ASP A 177 -6.34 5.03 -18.64
C ASP A 177 -5.00 5.64 -18.15
N VAL A 178 -4.65 5.44 -16.87
CA VAL A 178 -3.46 6.02 -16.25
C VAL A 178 -2.25 5.08 -16.37
N LYS A 179 -1.58 5.12 -17.53
CA LYS A 179 -0.42 4.22 -17.81
C LYS A 179 0.82 4.52 -16.98
N LYS A 180 1.05 5.80 -16.65
CA LYS A 180 2.10 6.25 -15.75
C LYS A 180 1.44 6.65 -14.44
N ALA A 181 1.94 6.14 -13.32
CA ALA A 181 1.35 6.39 -12.01
C ALA A 181 1.20 7.90 -11.73
N ASP A 182 -0.02 8.33 -11.43
CA ASP A 182 -0.32 9.65 -10.87
C ASP A 182 -0.31 9.55 -9.34
N VAL A 183 0.42 10.45 -8.68
CA VAL A 183 0.64 10.39 -7.24
C VAL A 183 0.26 11.71 -6.59
N LYS A 184 -0.56 11.62 -5.54
CA LYS A 184 -0.90 12.74 -4.67
C LYS A 184 -0.48 12.41 -3.26
N LEU A 185 0.23 13.33 -2.62
CA LEU A 185 0.68 13.19 -1.24
C LEU A 185 0.23 14.40 -0.43
N LYS A 186 -0.28 14.13 0.78
CA LYS A 186 -0.61 15.14 1.78
C LYS A 186 -0.07 14.68 3.13
N GLU A 187 0.44 15.62 3.93
CA GLU A 187 0.66 15.41 5.36
C GLU A 187 -0.55 15.99 6.09
N LEU A 188 -1.45 15.11 6.57
CA LEU A 188 -2.72 15.52 7.17
C LEU A 188 -2.52 16.11 8.57
N GLU A 189 -1.62 15.49 9.31
CA GLU A 189 -1.16 15.90 10.63
C GLU A 189 0.33 15.55 10.73
N LEU A 190 1.02 16.09 11.74
CA LEU A 190 2.43 15.77 11.98
C LEU A 190 2.64 14.24 11.93
N CYS A 191 3.43 13.78 10.95
CA CYS A 191 3.80 12.37 10.74
C CYS A 191 2.70 11.42 10.26
N LYS A 192 1.57 11.96 9.81
CA LYS A 192 0.51 11.18 9.17
C LYS A 192 0.40 11.59 7.72
N TYR A 193 0.73 10.66 6.84
CA TYR A 193 0.74 10.89 5.41
C TYR A 193 -0.46 10.19 4.76
N ASP A 194 -1.03 10.84 3.77
CA ASP A 194 -2.13 10.37 2.95
C ASP A 194 -1.65 10.41 1.50
N ILE A 195 -1.52 9.22 0.91
CA ILE A 195 -0.88 9.04 -0.39
C ILE A 195 -1.84 8.30 -1.30
N THR A 196 -2.25 8.96 -2.38
CA THR A 196 -3.05 8.33 -3.44
C THR A 196 -2.15 8.02 -4.62
N VAL A 197 -2.20 6.77 -5.10
CA VAL A 197 -1.49 6.30 -6.28
C VAL A 197 -2.51 5.73 -7.26
N VAL A 198 -2.68 6.39 -8.40
CA VAL A 198 -3.57 5.97 -9.47
C VAL A 198 -2.75 5.41 -10.62
N ALA A 199 -2.98 4.15 -11.02
CA ALA A 199 -2.28 3.55 -12.15
C ALA A 199 -3.03 2.35 -12.75
N SER A 200 -2.79 2.07 -14.03
CA SER A 200 -3.31 0.87 -14.69
C SER A 200 -2.66 -0.40 -14.15
N THR A 201 -1.43 -0.33 -13.64
CA THR A 201 -0.77 -1.49 -13.04
C THR A 201 -1.36 -1.90 -11.69
N VAL A 202 -2.08 -0.99 -11.01
CA VAL A 202 -2.91 -1.34 -9.85
C VAL A 202 -4.07 -2.23 -10.30
N CYS A 203 -4.66 -1.97 -11.47
CA CYS A 203 -5.68 -2.86 -12.06
C CYS A 203 -5.13 -4.26 -12.32
N ASP A 204 -3.88 -4.37 -12.80
CA ASP A 204 -3.26 -5.67 -13.05
C ASP A 204 -3.11 -6.49 -11.76
N ALA A 205 -2.82 -5.85 -10.63
CA ALA A 205 -2.77 -6.51 -9.32
C ALA A 205 -4.18 -6.87 -8.80
N ILE A 206 -5.13 -5.93 -8.84
CA ILE A 206 -6.50 -6.14 -8.35
C ILE A 206 -7.25 -7.21 -9.16
N TYR A 207 -7.03 -7.26 -10.47
CA TYR A 207 -7.71 -8.21 -11.37
C TYR A 207 -6.89 -9.48 -11.64
N GLY A 208 -5.74 -9.66 -10.98
CA GLY A 208 -4.91 -10.86 -11.12
C GLY A 208 -4.29 -11.06 -12.51
N ARG A 209 -4.03 -9.97 -13.25
CA ARG A 209 -3.36 -10.00 -14.57
C ARG A 209 -1.83 -9.99 -14.44
N SER A 210 -1.32 -9.60 -13.28
CA SER A 210 0.10 -9.78 -12.91
C SER A 210 0.40 -11.26 -12.67
N ARG A 211 1.70 -11.63 -12.65
CA ARG A 211 2.10 -13.00 -12.28
C ARG A 211 2.28 -13.01 -10.76
N ALA A 212 1.57 -13.88 -10.04
CA ALA A 212 1.65 -13.91 -8.58
C ALA A 212 3.08 -14.32 -8.18
N TYR A 213 3.70 -13.57 -7.29
CA TYR A 213 4.99 -13.93 -6.71
C TYR A 213 4.77 -14.30 -5.25
N ARG A 214 4.64 -15.61 -5.02
CA ARG A 214 4.47 -16.30 -3.72
C ARG A 214 3.05 -16.20 -3.15
N GLU A 215 2.55 -17.36 -2.69
CA GLU A 215 1.41 -17.41 -1.78
C GLU A 215 1.81 -16.71 -0.49
N LEU A 216 1.15 -15.60 -0.19
CA LEU A 216 1.23 -14.97 1.11
C LEU A 216 0.31 -15.73 2.06
N SER A 217 0.79 -16.02 3.26
CA SER A 217 -0.09 -16.55 4.31
C SER A 217 -1.05 -15.45 4.76
N ASP A 218 -2.35 -15.68 4.56
CA ASP A 218 -3.41 -14.77 5.04
C ASP A 218 -3.45 -14.65 6.57
N ALA A 219 -2.79 -15.56 7.30
CA ALA A 219 -2.91 -15.65 8.75
C ALA A 219 -2.47 -14.39 9.52
N ASP A 220 -1.61 -13.57 8.92
CA ASP A 220 -1.09 -12.34 9.53
C ASP A 220 -1.85 -11.08 9.08
N MET A 221 -2.90 -11.21 8.27
CA MET A 221 -3.57 -10.09 7.61
C MET A 221 -4.85 -9.65 8.31
N ILE A 222 -5.04 -8.34 8.44
CA ILE A 222 -6.28 -7.74 8.94
C ILE A 222 -7.00 -7.06 7.76
N PHE A 223 -8.11 -7.64 7.33
CA PHE A 223 -9.03 -7.01 6.38
C PHE A 223 -10.15 -6.31 7.15
N ALA A 224 -10.20 -4.99 7.05
CA ALA A 224 -11.24 -4.17 7.65
C ALA A 224 -12.36 -3.93 6.64
N LEU A 225 -13.62 -4.05 7.11
CA LEU A 225 -14.80 -3.66 6.34
C LEU A 225 -14.98 -2.15 6.32
#